data_AF-A0ABD7Z7P8-F1
#
_entry.id   AF-A0ABD7Z7P8-F1
#
_cell.length_a   1.000
_cell.length_b   1.000
_cell.length_c   1.000
_cell.angle_alpha   90.00
_cell.angle_beta   90.00
_cell.angle_gamma   90.00
#
_symmetry.space_group_name_H-M   'P 1'
#
loop_
_entity.id
_entity.type
_entity.pdbx_description
1 polymer ?
#
loop_
_entity_poly.entity_id
_entity_poly.type
_entity_poly.pdbx_seq_one_letter_code
_entity_poly.pdbx_strand_id
1 'polypeptide(L)'
;MLKNVKPISISNLITKASHQRIETSRRVLFLNLIVYVLIAGAELAIGTADHSTALLADGQNNLTGIVSVTALIVGLTFSKRPSDDFHLEGHWQFESLAVFLAGLGMFLVGLVCVWEGITQTFGFLAGHYTAPLKGQAAYMAAISGVTMLSLCAFNHFIARKTQSSSLAASARDFLSDALTSTGTMLAIIGASLFRIHWIDPVAALLLGCFIIWNGARFSAQAPKSYPMASVQSCAQTSSTKYSLSVV
;
A
#
# COMPACT_ATOMS: atom_id res chain seq x y z
N MET A 1 -44.24 -36.36 -9.55
CA MET A 1 -43.51 -35.44 -10.47
C MET A 1 -42.38 -34.68 -9.75
N LEU A 2 -41.60 -35.31 -8.86
CA LEU A 2 -40.41 -34.69 -8.24
C LEU A 2 -39.20 -35.56 -8.54
N LYS A 3 -38.77 -35.55 -9.81
CA LYS A 3 -37.51 -36.13 -10.24
C LYS A 3 -36.42 -35.07 -10.12
N ASN A 4 -35.34 -35.44 -9.44
CA ASN A 4 -33.98 -35.01 -9.77
C ASN A 4 -33.56 -33.59 -9.34
N VAL A 5 -33.67 -33.28 -8.04
CA VAL A 5 -32.88 -32.18 -7.46
C VAL A 5 -31.49 -32.75 -7.12
N LYS A 6 -30.47 -32.42 -7.92
CA LYS A 6 -29.07 -32.73 -7.57
C LYS A 6 -28.77 -32.13 -6.19
N PRO A 7 -28.22 -32.89 -5.23
CA PRO A 7 -27.89 -32.34 -3.93
C PRO A 7 -26.86 -31.22 -4.11
N ILE A 8 -27.26 -30.00 -3.77
CA ILE A 8 -26.37 -28.84 -3.78
C ILE A 8 -25.42 -29.03 -2.59
N SER A 9 -24.19 -29.45 -2.88
CA SER A 9 -23.15 -29.57 -1.86
C SER A 9 -22.77 -28.16 -1.38
N ILE A 10 -23.20 -27.80 -0.18
CA ILE A 10 -22.93 -26.49 0.46
C ILE A 10 -21.42 -26.17 0.45
N SER A 11 -20.57 -27.19 0.58
CA SER A 11 -19.11 -27.06 0.49
C SER A 11 -18.64 -26.44 -0.84
N ASN A 12 -19.19 -26.89 -1.97
CA ASN A 12 -18.82 -26.37 -3.30
C ASN A 12 -19.24 -24.90 -3.48
N LEU A 13 -20.36 -24.49 -2.87
CA LEU A 13 -20.81 -23.10 -2.91
C LEU A 13 -19.90 -22.18 -2.09
N ILE A 14 -19.51 -22.61 -0.89
CA ILE A 14 -18.59 -21.87 -0.02
C ILE A 14 -17.22 -21.72 -0.71
N THR A 15 -16.68 -22.82 -1.26
CA THR A 15 -15.40 -22.79 -1.98
C THR A 15 -15.47 -21.86 -3.19
N LYS A 16 -16.52 -21.94 -4.02
CA LYS A 16 -16.68 -21.08 -5.19
C LYS A 16 -16.78 -19.59 -4.81
N ALA A 17 -17.54 -19.27 -3.76
CA ALA A 17 -17.67 -17.89 -3.27
C ALA A 17 -16.34 -17.34 -2.71
N SER A 18 -15.58 -18.17 -1.98
CA SER A 18 -14.25 -17.78 -1.47
C SER A 18 -13.26 -17.49 -2.61
N HIS A 19 -13.21 -18.36 -3.63
CA HIS A 19 -12.38 -18.16 -4.81
C HIS A 19 -12.70 -16.86 -5.54
N GLN A 20 -14.00 -16.56 -5.72
CA GLN A 20 -14.43 -15.30 -6.34
C GLN A 20 -13.96 -14.07 -5.56
N ARG A 21 -14.10 -14.06 -4.22
CA ARG A 21 -13.63 -12.93 -3.39
C ARG A 21 -12.13 -12.68 -3.52
N ILE A 22 -11.34 -13.75 -3.55
CA ILE A 22 -9.88 -13.63 -3.69
C ILE A 22 -9.50 -13.17 -5.11
N GLU A 23 -10.17 -13.67 -6.16
CA GLU A 23 -9.95 -13.17 -7.52
C GLU A 23 -10.32 -11.69 -7.69
N THR A 24 -11.46 -11.27 -7.13
CA THR A 24 -11.86 -9.85 -7.13
C THR A 24 -10.79 -9.01 -6.43
N SER A 25 -10.31 -9.44 -5.26
CA SER A 25 -9.25 -8.73 -4.53
C SER A 25 -7.96 -8.63 -5.34
N ARG A 26 -7.55 -9.72 -6.00
CA ARG A 26 -6.36 -9.74 -6.85
C ARG A 26 -6.49 -8.78 -8.03
N ARG A 27 -7.64 -8.75 -8.71
CA ARG A 27 -7.88 -7.83 -9.84
C ARG A 27 -7.80 -6.37 -9.41
N VAL A 28 -8.35 -6.03 -8.23
CA VAL A 28 -8.26 -4.68 -7.68
C VAL A 28 -6.82 -4.32 -7.32
N LEU A 29 -6.05 -5.22 -6.70
CA LEU A 29 -4.63 -4.99 -6.43
C LEU A 29 -3.80 -4.79 -7.71
N PHE A 30 -4.10 -5.53 -8.79
CA PHE A 30 -3.46 -5.28 -10.08
C PHE A 30 -3.79 -3.89 -10.65
N LEU A 31 -5.03 -3.42 -10.49
CA LEU A 31 -5.40 -2.05 -10.86
C LEU A 31 -4.59 -1.04 -10.03
N ASN A 32 -4.49 -1.25 -8.72
CA ASN A 32 -3.69 -0.40 -7.82
C ASN A 32 -2.24 -0.31 -8.28
N LEU A 33 -1.65 -1.44 -8.67
CA LEU A 33 -0.27 -1.50 -9.18
C LEU A 33 -0.07 -0.63 -10.42
N ILE A 34 -1.00 -0.72 -11.38
CA ILE A 34 -0.95 0.09 -12.61
C ILE A 34 -1.03 1.58 -12.26
N VAL A 35 -1.93 1.96 -11.36
CA VAL A 35 -2.07 3.38 -10.98
C VAL A 35 -0.83 3.89 -10.26
N TYR A 36 -0.25 3.11 -9.34
CA TYR A 36 1.02 3.50 -8.69
C TYR A 36 2.15 3.72 -9.71
N VAL A 37 2.30 2.82 -10.69
CA VAL A 37 3.33 2.97 -11.73
C VAL A 37 3.12 4.26 -12.54
N LEU A 38 1.88 4.56 -12.92
CA LEU A 38 1.55 5.77 -13.68
C LEU A 38 1.78 7.04 -12.86
N ILE A 39 1.32 7.08 -11.61
CA ILE A 39 1.48 8.24 -10.74
C ILE A 39 2.95 8.48 -10.40
N ALA A 40 3.66 7.47 -9.91
CA ALA A 40 5.07 7.61 -9.55
C ALA A 40 5.92 8.02 -10.77
N GLY A 41 5.67 7.44 -11.94
CA GLY A 41 6.34 7.83 -13.17
C GLY A 41 6.10 9.29 -13.55
N ALA A 42 4.86 9.76 -13.44
CA ALA A 42 4.51 11.15 -13.74
C ALA A 42 5.07 12.15 -12.72
N GLU A 43 5.04 11.83 -11.42
CA GLU A 43 5.63 12.67 -10.37
C GLU A 43 7.14 12.81 -10.50
N LEU A 44 7.85 11.71 -10.80
CA LEU A 44 9.29 11.77 -10.99
C LEU A 44 9.67 12.54 -12.27
N ALA A 45 8.91 12.35 -13.37
CA ALA A 45 9.15 13.08 -14.61
C ALA A 45 8.89 14.58 -14.46
N ILE A 46 7.77 14.97 -13.82
CA ILE A 46 7.43 16.38 -13.61
C ILE A 46 8.31 17.00 -12.53
N GLY A 47 8.60 16.27 -11.45
CA GLY A 47 9.47 16.73 -10.37
C GLY A 47 10.89 17.04 -10.84
N THR A 48 11.44 16.21 -11.74
CA THR A 48 12.74 16.50 -12.37
C THR A 48 12.66 17.69 -13.33
N ALA A 49 11.59 17.82 -14.13
CA ALA A 49 11.43 18.92 -15.08
C ALA A 49 11.14 20.29 -14.43
N ASP A 50 10.52 20.30 -13.25
CA ASP A 50 10.21 21.50 -12.46
C ASP A 50 11.19 21.75 -11.31
N HIS A 51 12.18 20.87 -11.14
CA HIS A 51 13.16 20.93 -10.06
C HIS A 51 12.52 20.98 -8.65
N SER A 52 11.38 20.31 -8.47
CA SER A 52 10.71 20.21 -7.15
C SER A 52 11.20 18.98 -6.41
N THR A 53 11.90 19.23 -5.30
CA THR A 53 12.40 18.20 -4.38
C THR A 53 11.25 17.55 -3.64
N ALA A 54 10.21 18.32 -3.28
CA ALA A 54 9.04 17.78 -2.60
C ALA A 54 8.27 16.79 -3.49
N LEU A 55 8.07 17.12 -4.77
CA LEU A 55 7.40 16.22 -5.72
C LEU A 55 8.24 14.98 -6.03
N LEU A 56 9.57 15.12 -6.09
CA LEU A 56 10.47 13.96 -6.22
C LEU A 56 10.37 13.01 -5.03
N ALA A 57 10.34 13.54 -3.80
CA ALA A 57 10.16 12.75 -2.59
C ALA A 57 8.80 12.03 -2.57
N ASP A 58 7.74 12.70 -3.03
CA ASP A 58 6.41 12.09 -3.17
C ASP A 58 6.39 10.96 -4.22
N GLY A 59 7.02 11.19 -5.38
CA GLY A 59 7.20 10.17 -6.41
C GLY A 59 7.99 8.97 -5.92
N GLN A 60 9.06 9.21 -5.15
CA GLN A 60 9.85 8.16 -4.51
C GLN A 60 9.03 7.39 -3.47
N ASN A 61 8.18 8.05 -2.69
CA ASN A 61 7.23 7.38 -1.79
C ASN A 61 6.27 6.47 -2.57
N ASN A 62 5.69 6.97 -3.66
CA ASN A 62 4.77 6.18 -4.50
C ASN A 62 5.46 4.99 -5.20
N LEU A 63 6.77 5.05 -5.45
CA LEU A 63 7.55 3.86 -5.86
C LEU A 63 7.55 2.77 -4.78
N THR A 64 7.61 3.14 -3.50
CA THR A 64 7.54 2.15 -2.41
C THR A 64 6.15 1.51 -2.35
N GLY A 65 5.09 2.26 -2.69
CA GLY A 65 3.74 1.73 -2.86
C GLY A 65 3.63 0.62 -3.92
N ILE A 66 4.40 0.70 -5.01
CA ILE A 66 4.50 -0.39 -6.01
C ILE A 66 5.01 -1.68 -5.36
N VAL A 67 6.05 -1.57 -4.52
CA VAL A 67 6.62 -2.71 -3.81
C VAL A 67 5.60 -3.29 -2.83
N SER A 68 4.91 -2.43 -2.07
CA SER A 68 3.86 -2.83 -1.13
C SER A 68 2.72 -3.57 -1.82
N VAL A 69 2.16 -3.03 -2.91
CA VAL A 69 1.08 -3.70 -3.65
C VAL A 69 1.55 -5.00 -4.29
N THR A 70 2.79 -5.06 -4.78
CA THR A 70 3.37 -6.30 -5.30
C THR A 70 3.46 -7.36 -4.20
N ALA A 71 3.94 -7.00 -3.01
CA ALA A 71 3.97 -7.88 -1.86
C ALA A 71 2.56 -8.38 -1.48
N LEU A 72 1.54 -7.51 -1.53
CA LEU A 72 0.14 -7.89 -1.30
C LEU A 72 -0.38 -8.88 -2.35
N ILE A 73 -0.06 -8.71 -3.64
CA ILE A 73 -0.45 -9.64 -4.70
C ILE A 73 0.22 -11.00 -4.50
N VAL A 74 1.51 -10.99 -4.15
CA VAL A 74 2.28 -12.21 -3.83
C VAL A 74 1.66 -12.92 -2.63
N GLY A 75 1.47 -12.22 -1.50
CA GLY A 75 0.83 -12.78 -0.30
C GLY A 75 -0.56 -13.37 -0.58
N LEU A 76 -1.40 -12.65 -1.33
CA LEU A 76 -2.73 -13.14 -1.72
C LEU A 76 -2.67 -14.37 -2.65
N THR A 77 -1.61 -14.51 -3.45
CA THR A 77 -1.39 -15.68 -4.31
C THR A 77 -0.90 -16.87 -3.51
N PHE A 78 0.00 -16.67 -2.54
CA PHE A 78 0.49 -17.71 -1.65
C PHE A 78 -0.57 -18.20 -0.67
N SER A 79 -1.48 -17.34 -0.22
CA SER A 79 -2.64 -17.69 0.59
C SER A 79 -3.59 -18.70 -0.07
N LYS A 80 -3.52 -18.87 -1.41
CA LYS A 80 -4.30 -19.88 -2.15
C LYS A 80 -3.69 -21.29 -2.16
N ARG A 81 -2.42 -21.47 -1.75
CA ARG A 81 -1.79 -22.80 -1.76
C ARG A 81 -2.32 -23.64 -0.58
N PRO A 82 -2.79 -24.87 -0.80
CA PRO A 82 -3.08 -25.80 0.28
C PRO A 82 -1.79 -26.12 1.05
N SER A 83 -1.92 -26.41 2.36
CA SER A 83 -0.79 -26.86 3.20
C SER A 83 -0.15 -28.10 2.58
N ASP A 84 1.18 -28.14 2.41
CA ASP A 84 1.92 -29.33 1.95
C ASP A 84 2.54 -30.09 3.13
N ASP A 85 2.83 -31.38 2.92
CA ASP A 85 3.35 -32.30 3.94
C ASP A 85 4.82 -32.05 4.36
N PHE A 86 5.56 -31.20 3.64
CA PHE A 86 6.95 -30.82 3.95
C PHE A 86 7.06 -29.47 4.69
N HIS A 87 6.00 -28.66 4.71
CA HIS A 87 5.91 -27.38 5.43
C HIS A 87 4.70 -27.34 6.37
N LEU A 88 4.78 -28.06 7.48
CA LEU A 88 3.79 -28.07 8.57
C LEU A 88 3.58 -26.67 9.21
N GLU A 89 4.52 -25.74 9.02
CA GLU A 89 4.51 -24.36 9.55
C GLU A 89 4.06 -23.28 8.51
N GLY A 90 3.65 -23.68 7.30
CA GLY A 90 3.06 -22.78 6.29
C GLY A 90 3.98 -21.69 5.69
N HIS A 91 3.67 -21.22 4.48
CA HIS A 91 4.46 -20.23 3.73
C HIS A 91 4.52 -18.81 4.35
N TRP A 92 4.02 -18.62 5.57
CA TRP A 92 3.92 -17.35 6.29
C TRP A 92 5.27 -16.70 6.60
N GLN A 93 6.34 -17.50 6.73
CA GLN A 93 7.70 -17.00 6.98
C GLN A 93 8.23 -16.18 5.79
N PHE A 94 7.97 -16.62 4.56
CA PHE A 94 8.39 -15.91 3.34
C PHE A 94 7.55 -14.65 3.11
N GLU A 95 6.26 -14.68 3.47
CA GLU A 95 5.39 -13.51 3.41
C GLU A 95 5.83 -12.42 4.39
N SER A 96 6.13 -12.80 5.64
CA SER A 96 6.65 -11.90 6.66
C SER A 96 7.99 -11.30 6.25
N LEU A 97 8.90 -12.11 5.68
CA LEU A 97 10.17 -11.63 5.15
C LEU A 97 9.98 -10.66 3.97
N ALA A 98 9.04 -10.93 3.06
CA ALA A 98 8.76 -10.04 1.93
C ALA A 98 8.20 -8.69 2.39
N VAL A 99 7.27 -8.68 3.36
CA VAL A 99 6.72 -7.44 3.95
C VAL A 99 7.79 -6.67 4.71
N PHE A 100 8.67 -7.37 5.44
CA PHE A 100 9.81 -6.75 6.11
C PHE A 100 10.78 -6.10 5.12
N LEU A 101 11.16 -6.80 4.05
CA LEU A 101 12.05 -6.25 3.02
C LEU A 101 11.42 -5.08 2.26
N ALA A 102 10.11 -5.11 2.01
CA ALA A 102 9.37 -4.00 1.42
C ALA A 102 9.40 -2.76 2.34
N GLY A 103 9.13 -2.94 3.64
CA GLY A 103 9.21 -1.86 4.62
C GLY A 103 10.63 -1.34 4.84
N LEU A 104 11.65 -2.21 4.77
CA LEU A 104 13.06 -1.82 4.78
C LEU A 104 13.40 -0.97 3.54
N GLY A 105 12.92 -1.37 2.35
CA GLY A 105 13.08 -0.58 1.13
C GLY A 105 12.45 0.81 1.26
N MET A 106 11.24 0.90 1.81
CA MET A 106 10.58 2.17 2.10
C MET A 106 11.37 3.05 3.08
N PHE A 107 11.94 2.45 4.12
CA PHE A 107 12.81 3.15 5.07
C PHE A 107 14.06 3.71 4.38
N LEU A 108 14.72 2.93 3.52
CA LEU A 108 15.91 3.37 2.77
C LEU A 108 15.58 4.51 1.80
N VAL A 109 14.45 4.43 1.09
CA VAL A 109 13.97 5.52 0.23
C VAL A 109 13.74 6.79 1.05
N GLY A 110 13.10 6.67 2.22
CA GLY A 110 12.91 7.81 3.12
C GLY A 110 14.23 8.46 3.57
N LEU A 111 15.29 7.67 3.83
CA LEU A 111 16.61 8.22 4.13
C LEU A 111 17.21 9.00 2.95
N VAL A 112 17.02 8.51 1.71
CA VAL A 112 17.43 9.22 0.50
C VAL A 112 16.68 10.55 0.38
N CYS A 113 15.36 10.55 0.56
CA CYS A 113 14.56 11.79 0.55
C CYS A 113 15.04 12.80 1.61
N VAL A 114 15.34 12.34 2.83
CA VAL A 114 15.87 13.21 3.90
C VAL A 114 17.23 13.77 3.51
N TRP A 115 18.13 12.94 3.00
CA TRP A 115 19.46 13.39 2.57
C TRP A 115 19.37 14.42 1.44
N GLU A 116 18.53 14.17 0.43
CA GLU A 116 18.25 15.11 -0.66
C GLU A 116 17.66 16.42 -0.12
N GLY A 117 16.67 16.35 0.79
CA GLY A 117 16.11 17.52 1.45
C GLY A 117 17.15 18.35 2.22
N ILE A 118 18.05 17.71 2.97
CA ILE A 118 19.14 18.37 3.69
C ILE A 118 20.08 19.06 2.70
N THR A 119 20.59 18.31 1.71
CA THR A 119 21.58 18.83 0.76
C THR A 119 21.04 20.00 -0.06
N GLN A 120 19.79 19.93 -0.51
CA GLN A 120 19.13 21.03 -1.23
C GLN A 120 18.87 22.24 -0.32
N THR A 121 18.45 22.01 0.93
CA THR A 121 18.25 23.10 1.90
C THR A 121 19.56 23.83 2.19
N PHE A 122 20.64 23.11 2.49
CA PHE A 122 21.96 23.71 2.70
C PHE A 122 22.53 24.37 1.45
N GLY A 123 22.32 23.78 0.27
CA GLY A 123 22.68 24.37 -1.02
C GLY A 123 22.02 25.74 -1.24
N PHE A 124 20.72 25.83 -0.93
CA PHE A 124 19.97 27.08 -0.99
C PHE A 124 20.50 28.12 0.01
N LEU A 125 20.75 27.72 1.27
CA LEU A 125 21.32 28.60 2.29
C LEU A 125 22.73 29.10 1.93
N ALA A 126 23.51 28.29 1.20
CA ALA A 126 24.83 28.64 0.70
C ALA A 126 24.82 29.55 -0.55
N GLY A 127 23.64 29.95 -1.03
CA GLY A 127 23.47 30.86 -2.18
C GLY A 127 23.51 30.18 -3.55
N HIS A 128 23.43 28.84 -3.62
CA HIS A 128 23.24 28.16 -4.90
C HIS A 128 21.81 28.36 -5.37
N TYR A 129 21.65 29.02 -6.52
CA TYR A 129 20.35 29.36 -7.10
C TYR A 129 19.66 28.09 -7.61
N THR A 130 18.62 27.63 -6.91
CA THR A 130 17.72 26.58 -7.41
C THR A 130 16.76 27.20 -8.44
N ALA A 131 16.55 26.52 -9.56
CA ALA A 131 15.65 26.97 -10.61
C ALA A 131 14.25 27.31 -10.06
N PRO A 132 13.54 28.30 -10.64
CA PRO A 132 12.20 28.65 -10.18
C PRO A 132 11.25 27.46 -10.35
N LEU A 133 10.52 27.12 -9.28
CA LEU A 133 9.48 26.10 -9.35
C LEU A 133 8.42 26.55 -10.35
N LYS A 134 8.15 25.71 -11.35
CA LYS A 134 6.99 25.94 -12.22
C LYS A 134 5.76 25.37 -11.52
N GLY A 135 4.59 25.92 -11.84
CA GLY A 135 3.34 25.51 -11.20
C GLY A 135 2.90 24.08 -11.54
N GLN A 136 3.55 23.40 -12.50
CA GLN A 136 3.14 22.07 -12.98
C GLN A 136 3.30 21.02 -11.88
N ALA A 137 4.34 21.14 -11.05
CA ALA A 137 4.55 20.25 -9.92
C ALA A 137 3.39 20.27 -8.90
N ALA A 138 2.82 21.45 -8.60
CA ALA A 138 1.66 21.56 -7.70
C ALA A 138 0.41 20.89 -8.30
N TYR A 139 0.18 21.06 -9.60
CA TYR A 139 -0.94 20.41 -10.28
C TYR A 139 -0.79 18.88 -10.28
N MET A 140 0.42 18.38 -10.50
CA MET A 140 0.67 16.94 -10.46
C MET A 140 0.43 16.37 -9.05
N ALA A 141 0.94 17.02 -8.01
CA ALA A 141 0.70 16.63 -6.62
C ALA A 141 -0.80 16.64 -6.27
N ALA A 142 -1.56 17.63 -6.76
CA ALA A 142 -3.01 17.69 -6.60
C ALA A 142 -3.73 16.50 -7.26
N ILE A 143 -3.36 16.18 -8.51
CA ILE A 143 -3.91 15.04 -9.25
C ILE A 143 -3.61 13.73 -8.53
N SER A 144 -2.38 13.58 -8.03
CA SER A 144 -1.94 12.42 -7.26
C SER A 144 -2.79 12.27 -5.99
N GLY A 145 -2.88 13.32 -5.17
CA GLY A 145 -3.66 13.30 -3.92
C GLY A 145 -5.13 12.94 -4.13
N VAL A 146 -5.79 13.51 -5.14
CA VAL A 146 -7.19 13.17 -5.48
C VAL A 146 -7.31 11.72 -5.96
N THR A 147 -6.37 11.25 -6.77
CA THR A 147 -6.36 9.88 -7.28
C THR A 147 -6.19 8.87 -6.14
N MET A 148 -5.24 9.13 -5.22
CA MET A 148 -4.97 8.29 -4.06
C MET A 148 -6.15 8.26 -3.08
N LEU A 149 -6.80 9.39 -2.80
CA LEU A 149 -8.03 9.42 -2.00
C LEU A 149 -9.16 8.62 -2.65
N SER A 150 -9.33 8.74 -3.95
CA SER A 150 -10.35 8.00 -4.71
C SER A 150 -10.08 6.49 -4.64
N LEU A 151 -8.83 6.07 -4.81
CA LEU A 151 -8.40 4.68 -4.67
C LEU A 151 -8.52 4.15 -3.25
N CYS A 152 -8.23 4.97 -2.24
CA CYS A 152 -8.47 4.63 -0.84
C CYS A 152 -9.94 4.30 -0.61
N ALA A 153 -10.87 5.18 -1.02
CA ALA A 153 -12.30 4.96 -0.88
C ALA A 153 -12.77 3.70 -1.64
N PHE A 154 -12.29 3.51 -2.87
CA PHE A 154 -12.61 2.34 -3.69
C PHE A 154 -12.12 1.03 -3.04
N ASN A 155 -10.86 0.98 -2.61
CA ASN A 155 -10.27 -0.18 -1.96
C ASN A 155 -10.97 -0.48 -0.64
N HIS A 156 -11.29 0.55 0.16
CA HIS A 156 -12.02 0.38 1.42
C HIS A 156 -13.41 -0.23 1.19
N PHE A 157 -14.14 0.23 0.17
CA PHE A 157 -15.45 -0.30 -0.18
C PHE A 157 -15.39 -1.79 -0.58
N ILE A 158 -14.44 -2.15 -1.46
CA ILE A 158 -14.28 -3.55 -1.91
C ILE A 158 -13.75 -4.43 -0.77
N ALA A 159 -12.86 -3.92 0.09
CA ALA A 159 -12.35 -4.64 1.26
C ALA A 159 -13.49 -5.06 2.19
N ARG A 160 -14.48 -4.18 2.45
CA ARG A 160 -15.66 -4.53 3.27
C ARG A 160 -16.55 -5.58 2.60
N LYS A 161 -16.71 -5.55 1.28
CA LYS A 161 -17.50 -6.53 0.53
C LYS A 161 -16.84 -7.91 0.46
N THR A 162 -15.51 -7.94 0.33
CA THR A 162 -14.73 -9.17 0.15
C THR A 162 -14.17 -9.72 1.46
N GLN A 163 -14.20 -8.94 2.55
CA GLN A 163 -13.53 -9.21 3.82
C GLN A 163 -12.02 -9.45 3.64
N SER A 164 -11.42 -8.70 2.72
CA SER A 164 -10.00 -8.85 2.33
C SER A 164 -9.10 -7.94 3.17
N SER A 165 -8.21 -8.55 3.95
CA SER A 165 -7.19 -7.84 4.72
C SER A 165 -6.17 -7.12 3.81
N SER A 166 -5.82 -7.72 2.67
CA SER A 166 -4.88 -7.13 1.70
C SER A 166 -5.43 -5.84 1.08
N LEU A 167 -6.71 -5.81 0.72
CA LEU A 167 -7.35 -4.58 0.21
C LEU A 167 -7.50 -3.52 1.30
N ALA A 168 -7.76 -3.93 2.55
CA ALA A 168 -7.80 -3.00 3.67
C ALA A 168 -6.42 -2.39 3.96
N ALA A 169 -5.34 -3.16 3.82
CA ALA A 169 -3.97 -2.66 3.90
C ALA A 169 -3.68 -1.67 2.77
N SER A 170 -3.96 -2.03 1.52
CA SER A 170 -3.77 -1.15 0.36
C SER A 170 -4.57 0.16 0.48
N ALA A 171 -5.77 0.12 1.06
CA ALA A 171 -6.55 1.34 1.31
C ALA A 171 -5.86 2.29 2.31
N ARG A 172 -5.17 1.75 3.32
CA ARG A 172 -4.42 2.55 4.31
C ARG A 172 -3.16 3.15 3.70
N ASP A 173 -2.47 2.40 2.85
CA ASP A 173 -1.30 2.91 2.13
C ASP A 173 -1.71 4.09 1.22
N PHE A 174 -2.78 3.93 0.43
CA PHE A 174 -3.32 5.03 -0.37
C PHE A 174 -3.78 6.25 0.44
N LEU A 175 -4.27 6.06 1.66
CA LEU A 175 -4.60 7.17 2.54
C LEU A 175 -3.34 7.92 2.98
N SER A 176 -2.27 7.18 3.31
CA SER A 176 -0.98 7.78 3.66
C SER A 176 -0.39 8.55 2.49
N ASP A 177 -0.41 7.97 1.29
CA ASP A 177 0.12 8.59 0.08
C ASP A 177 -0.69 9.81 -0.32
N ALA A 178 -2.03 9.76 -0.18
CA ALA A 178 -2.88 10.92 -0.36
C ALA A 178 -2.49 12.08 0.58
N LEU A 179 -2.16 11.80 1.84
CA LEU A 179 -1.72 12.81 2.80
C LEU A 179 -0.35 13.39 2.40
N THR A 180 0.59 12.53 1.99
CA THR A 180 1.89 12.93 1.44
C THR A 180 1.70 13.87 0.25
N SER A 181 0.94 13.49 -0.77
CA SER A 181 0.71 14.30 -1.97
C SER A 181 -0.07 15.59 -1.71
N THR A 182 -1.01 15.58 -0.77
CA THR A 182 -1.68 16.81 -0.35
C THR A 182 -0.69 17.74 0.36
N GLY A 183 0.21 17.21 1.20
CA GLY A 183 1.29 17.95 1.83
C GLY A 183 2.27 18.55 0.81
N THR A 184 2.68 17.75 -0.18
CA THR A 184 3.52 18.18 -1.31
C THR A 184 2.86 19.33 -2.08
N MET A 185 1.59 19.19 -2.43
CA MET A 185 0.82 20.22 -3.12
C MET A 185 0.81 21.54 -2.32
N LEU A 186 0.49 21.47 -1.02
CA LEU A 186 0.44 22.65 -0.16
C LEU A 186 1.83 23.30 -0.01
N ALA A 187 2.88 22.50 0.08
CA ALA A 187 4.26 22.99 0.16
C ALA A 187 4.67 23.75 -1.10
N ILE A 188 4.41 23.18 -2.29
CA ILE A 188 4.75 23.82 -3.58
C ILE A 188 3.92 25.09 -3.79
N ILE A 189 2.62 25.05 -3.49
CA ILE A 189 1.76 26.25 -3.57
C ILE A 189 2.26 27.33 -2.61
N GLY A 190 2.60 26.96 -1.36
CA GLY A 190 3.17 27.89 -0.38
C GLY A 190 4.49 28.50 -0.86
N ALA A 191 5.41 27.67 -1.37
CA ALA A 191 6.69 28.14 -1.92
C ALA A 191 6.48 29.15 -3.06
N SER A 192 5.50 28.88 -3.95
CA SER A 192 5.17 29.73 -5.09
C SER A 192 4.49 31.05 -4.68
N LEU A 193 3.47 31.00 -3.82
CA LEU A 193 2.70 32.17 -3.38
C LEU A 193 3.54 33.16 -2.59
N PHE A 194 4.34 32.67 -1.64
CA PHE A 194 5.18 33.53 -0.80
C PHE A 194 6.51 33.88 -1.48
N ARG A 195 6.82 33.30 -2.66
CA ARG A 195 8.12 33.37 -3.35
C ARG A 195 9.29 32.90 -2.50
N ILE A 196 9.01 31.97 -1.57
CA ILE A 196 9.96 31.42 -0.61
C ILE A 196 10.37 30.03 -1.11
N HIS A 197 11.45 29.98 -1.88
CA HIS A 197 11.88 28.76 -2.58
C HIS A 197 12.48 27.70 -1.65
N TRP A 198 12.94 28.06 -0.44
CA TRP A 198 13.45 27.08 0.54
C TRP A 198 12.36 26.22 1.20
N ILE A 199 11.08 26.54 1.01
CA ILE A 199 9.96 25.75 1.54
C ILE A 199 9.90 24.36 0.88
N ASP A 200 10.19 24.25 -0.42
CA ASP A 200 10.15 22.98 -1.15
C ASP A 200 11.16 21.94 -0.64
N PRO A 201 12.47 22.24 -0.49
CA PRO A 201 13.42 21.26 0.05
C PRO A 201 13.19 20.95 1.55
N VAL A 202 12.67 21.90 2.33
CA VAL A 202 12.26 21.63 3.72
C VAL A 202 11.02 20.74 3.78
N ALA A 203 10.06 20.91 2.87
CA ALA A 203 8.93 20.01 2.75
C ALA A 203 9.41 18.60 2.36
N ALA A 204 10.34 18.47 1.42
CA ALA A 204 10.94 17.18 1.06
C ALA A 204 11.61 16.49 2.27
N LEU A 205 12.30 17.25 3.13
CA LEU A 205 12.85 16.74 4.39
C LEU A 205 11.75 16.19 5.31
N LEU A 206 10.68 16.95 5.51
CA LEU A 206 9.55 16.54 6.36
C LEU A 206 8.84 15.31 5.80
N LEU A 207 8.64 15.25 4.48
CA LEU A 207 8.10 14.09 3.78
C LEU A 207 9.02 12.88 3.94
N GLY A 208 10.33 13.03 3.78
CA GLY A 208 11.31 11.98 4.02
C GLY A 208 11.20 11.38 5.44
N CYS A 209 11.08 12.23 6.45
CA CYS A 209 10.84 11.78 7.84
C CYS A 209 9.52 11.02 7.99
N PHE A 210 8.46 11.47 7.31
CA PHE A 210 7.16 10.79 7.31
C PHE A 210 7.23 9.42 6.62
N ILE A 211 7.93 9.32 5.49
CA ILE A 211 8.17 8.06 4.77
C ILE A 211 8.94 7.06 5.65
N ILE A 212 9.98 7.52 6.35
CA ILE A 212 10.74 6.70 7.31
C ILE A 212 9.82 6.13 8.39
N TRP A 213 8.95 6.97 8.97
CA TRP A 213 8.01 6.55 9.99
C TRP A 213 7.01 5.51 9.46
N ASN A 214 6.49 5.72 8.24
CA ASN A 214 5.61 4.77 7.58
C ASN A 214 6.30 3.45 7.24
N GLY A 215 7.54 3.47 6.75
CA GLY A 215 8.32 2.26 6.46
C GLY A 215 8.57 1.42 7.70
N ALA A 216 8.89 2.06 8.84
CA ALA A 216 9.03 1.38 10.12
C ALA A 216 7.70 0.74 10.58
N ARG A 217 6.58 1.46 10.42
CA ARG A 217 5.24 0.95 10.73
C ARG A 217 4.80 -0.17 9.77
N PHE A 218 5.17 -0.11 8.50
CA PHE A 218 4.87 -1.12 7.50
C PHE A 218 5.63 -2.42 7.79
N SER A 219 6.93 -2.31 8.10
CA SER A 219 7.73 -3.45 8.55
C SER A 219 7.15 -4.10 9.81
N ALA A 220 6.61 -3.30 10.73
CA ALA A 220 5.95 -3.79 11.95
C ALA A 220 4.57 -4.40 11.71
N GLN A 221 3.97 -4.20 10.53
CA GLN A 221 2.70 -4.83 10.12
C GLN A 221 2.90 -6.24 9.55
N ALA A 222 4.14 -6.70 9.38
CA ALA A 222 4.42 -8.10 9.08
C ALA A 222 3.67 -8.98 10.11
N PRO A 223 2.88 -9.98 9.66
CA PRO A 223 2.04 -10.75 10.56
C PRO A 223 2.92 -11.39 11.64
N LYS A 224 2.74 -10.95 12.89
CA LYS A 224 3.37 -11.59 14.04
C LYS A 224 2.89 -13.03 14.06
N SER A 225 3.84 -13.97 14.04
CA SER A 225 3.57 -15.41 14.12
C SER A 225 2.58 -15.69 15.25
N TYR A 226 1.32 -15.93 14.92
CA TYR A 226 0.43 -16.64 15.81
C TYR A 226 0.67 -18.12 15.52
N PRO A 227 1.03 -18.94 16.51
CA PRO A 227 0.98 -20.37 16.34
C PRO A 227 -0.44 -20.72 15.87
N MET A 228 -0.57 -21.31 14.68
CA MET A 228 -1.83 -21.77 14.10
C MET A 228 -2.52 -22.88 14.93
N ALA A 229 -2.08 -23.12 16.16
CA ALA A 229 -2.71 -23.99 17.12
C ALA A 229 -4.08 -23.47 17.63
N SER A 230 -4.42 -22.19 17.43
CA SER A 230 -5.67 -21.62 17.97
C SER A 230 -6.85 -21.57 16.99
N VAL A 231 -6.62 -21.68 15.67
CA VAL A 231 -7.69 -21.60 14.67
C VAL A 231 -8.34 -22.97 14.40
N GLN A 232 -7.58 -24.07 14.53
CA GLN A 232 -8.14 -25.43 14.44
C GLN A 232 -9.10 -25.76 15.60
N SER A 233 -8.89 -25.18 16.78
CA SER A 233 -9.82 -25.37 17.91
C SER A 233 -11.21 -24.77 17.64
N CYS A 234 -11.32 -23.70 16.85
CA CYS A 234 -12.62 -23.08 16.54
C CYS A 234 -13.38 -23.83 15.43
N ALA A 235 -12.66 -24.42 14.47
CA ALA A 235 -13.26 -25.18 13.37
C ALA A 235 -13.79 -26.57 13.82
N GLN A 236 -13.10 -27.24 14.75
CA GLN A 236 -13.57 -28.53 15.29
C GLN A 236 -14.72 -28.38 16.29
N THR A 237 -14.79 -27.28 17.05
CA THR A 237 -15.89 -27.06 18.00
C THR A 237 -17.24 -26.75 17.31
N SER A 238 -17.20 -26.32 16.04
CA SER A 238 -18.39 -26.08 15.22
C SER A 238 -19.00 -27.34 14.60
N SER A 239 -18.24 -28.42 14.41
CA SER A 239 -18.77 -29.67 13.83
C SER A 239 -19.38 -30.61 14.87
N THR A 240 -18.97 -30.53 16.14
CA THR A 240 -19.47 -31.44 17.19
C THR A 240 -20.79 -31.00 17.82
N LYS A 241 -21.22 -29.74 17.63
CA LYS A 241 -22.49 -29.24 18.19
C LYS A 241 -23.74 -29.54 17.35
N TYR A 242 -23.61 -30.08 16.13
CA TYR A 242 -24.74 -30.41 15.27
C TYR A 242 -25.08 -31.91 15.18
N SER A 243 -24.40 -32.78 15.95
CA SER A 243 -24.66 -34.23 15.97
C SER A 243 -25.30 -34.78 17.25
N LEU A 244 -25.74 -33.93 18.19
CA LEU A 244 -26.32 -34.35 19.48
C LEU A 244 -27.72 -33.77 19.79
N SER A 245 -28.53 -33.45 18.77
CA SER A 245 -29.94 -33.09 18.97
C SER A 245 -30.89 -33.80 18.01
N VAL A 246 -30.59 -35.05 17.67
CA VAL A 246 -31.53 -35.98 17.03
C VAL A 246 -31.37 -37.37 17.68
N VAL A 247 -31.73 -37.48 18.96
CA VAL A 247 -32.28 -38.68 19.62
C VAL A 247 -33.26 -38.18 20.66
#